data_AF-A0A1I3V7E0-F1
#
_entry.id   AF-A0A1I3V7E0-F1
#
_cell.length_a   1.000
_cell.length_b   1.000
_cell.length_c   1.000
_cell.angle_alpha   90.00
_cell.angle_beta   90.00
_cell.angle_gamma   90.00
#
_symmetry.space_group_name_H-M   'P 1'
#
loop_
_entity.id
_entity.type
_entity.pdbx_description
1 polymer ?
#
loop_
_entity_poly.entity_id
_entity_poly.type
_entity_poly.pdbx_seq_one_letter_code
_entity_poly.pdbx_strand_id
1 'polypeptide(L)'
;MKNNNEFINDQSYYRRKITVIVCKLGYSFGIHFCNNPILSGSNSDLWFPLSNEDSIFRGIERIMVMNHIAQNVTSIKEIRKNGKDSFDYEVIYNREVRK
;
A
#
# COMPACT_ATOMS: atom_id res chain seq x y z
N MET A 1 27.45 -33.05 20.13
CA MET A 1 26.54 -31.91 20.35
C MET A 1 26.00 -31.51 18.99
N LYS A 2 24.67 -31.49 18.80
CA LYS A 2 24.04 -31.21 17.49
C LYS A 2 24.13 -29.72 17.22
N ASN A 3 24.72 -29.33 16.08
CA ASN A 3 24.67 -27.96 15.59
C ASN A 3 23.23 -27.62 15.21
N ASN A 4 22.68 -26.61 15.87
CA ASN A 4 21.39 -26.04 15.56
C ASN A 4 21.52 -25.22 14.27
N ASN A 5 21.13 -25.81 13.14
CA ASN A 5 20.88 -25.06 11.92
C ASN A 5 19.64 -24.19 12.15
N GLU A 6 19.84 -22.97 12.65
CA GLU A 6 18.89 -21.90 12.44
C GLU A 6 18.86 -21.63 10.94
N PHE A 7 17.76 -22.03 10.29
CA PHE A 7 17.43 -21.58 8.94
C PHE A 7 17.25 -20.06 9.00
N ILE A 8 18.32 -19.31 8.76
CA ILE A 8 18.25 -17.89 8.51
C ILE A 8 17.46 -17.75 7.20
N ASN A 9 16.19 -17.40 7.34
CA ASN A 9 15.31 -17.12 6.23
C ASN A 9 15.80 -15.81 5.59
N ASP A 10 16.69 -15.92 4.61
CA ASP A 10 17.23 -14.80 3.82
C ASP A 10 16.16 -14.25 2.88
N GLN A 11 15.04 -13.78 3.45
CA GLN A 11 14.09 -12.95 2.73
C GLN A 11 14.69 -11.55 2.66
N SER A 12 15.39 -11.29 1.55
CA SER A 12 15.74 -9.92 1.19
C SER A 12 14.45 -9.15 0.85
N TYR A 13 14.27 -8.02 1.51
CA TYR A 13 13.21 -7.06 1.22
C TYR A 13 13.85 -5.81 0.66
N TYR A 14 13.18 -5.17 -0.30
CA TYR A 14 13.58 -3.85 -0.74
C TYR A 14 12.46 -2.84 -0.47
N ARG A 15 12.89 -1.67 -0.01
CA ARG A 15 12.00 -0.58 0.36
C ARG A 15 11.59 0.17 -0.90
N ARG A 16 10.28 0.28 -1.13
CA ARG A 16 9.72 1.05 -2.23
C ARG A 16 8.81 2.14 -1.70
N LYS A 17 8.48 3.08 -2.59
CA LYS A 17 7.47 4.09 -2.35
C LYS A 17 6.46 4.15 -3.48
N ILE A 18 5.25 4.59 -3.17
CA ILE A 18 4.17 4.82 -4.13
C ILE A 18 3.31 6.01 -3.67
N THR A 19 2.78 6.76 -4.63
CA THR A 19 1.77 7.79 -4.36
C THR A 19 0.39 7.15 -4.36
N VAL A 20 -0.40 7.45 -3.33
CA VAL A 20 -1.77 6.99 -3.17
C VAL A 20 -2.68 8.18 -3.00
N ILE A 21 -3.77 8.23 -3.77
CA ILE A 21 -4.82 9.23 -3.62
C ILE A 21 -5.90 8.63 -2.73
N VAL A 22 -6.30 9.36 -1.70
CA VAL A 22 -7.49 9.06 -0.91
C VAL A 22 -8.48 10.19 -1.12
N CYS A 23 -9.64 9.87 -1.67
CA CYS A 23 -10.63 10.85 -2.09
C CYS A 23 -12.02 10.45 -1.62
N LYS A 24 -12.84 11.41 -1.18
CA LYS A 24 -14.26 11.15 -0.93
C LYS A 24 -15.00 10.94 -2.24
N LEU A 25 -15.60 9.76 -2.39
CA LEU A 25 -16.39 9.34 -3.53
C LEU A 25 -17.80 8.98 -3.06
N GLY A 26 -18.76 9.88 -3.28
CA GLY A 26 -20.12 9.72 -2.77
C GLY A 26 -20.17 9.68 -1.25
N TYR A 27 -20.57 8.53 -0.69
CA TYR A 27 -20.78 8.36 0.76
C TYR A 27 -19.55 7.83 1.52
N SER A 28 -18.48 7.42 0.84
CA SER A 28 -17.28 6.86 1.47
C SER A 28 -16.00 7.43 0.86
N PHE A 29 -14.84 7.08 1.42
CA PHE A 29 -13.55 7.34 0.80
C PHE A 29 -13.15 6.19 -0.13
N GLY A 30 -12.45 6.52 -1.21
CA GLY A 30 -11.79 5.61 -2.12
C GLY A 30 -10.28 5.80 -2.09
N ILE A 31 -9.55 4.73 -2.39
CA ILE A 31 -8.09 4.64 -2.46
C ILE A 31 -7.71 4.34 -3.90
N HIS A 32 -6.87 5.17 -4.50
CA HIS A 32 -6.28 4.95 -5.82
C HIS A 32 -4.76 4.88 -5.73
N PHE A 33 -4.15 3.87 -6.35
CA PHE A 33 -2.70 3.67 -6.37
C PHE A 33 -2.13 4.17 -7.70
N CYS A 34 -1.38 5.27 -7.67
CA CYS A 34 -0.85 5.89 -8.87
C CYS A 34 0.25 5.03 -9.49
N ASN A 35 0.16 4.79 -10.81
CA ASN A 35 1.20 4.15 -11.63
C ASN A 35 1.65 2.76 -11.10
N ASN A 36 0.75 2.02 -10.44
CA ASN A 36 1.00 0.63 -10.05
C ASN A 36 0.48 -0.32 -11.13
N PRO A 37 1.29 -1.24 -11.68
CA PRO A 37 0.89 -2.09 -12.81
C PRO A 37 -0.31 -3.00 -12.55
N ILE A 38 -0.67 -3.23 -11.28
CA ILE A 38 -1.82 -4.06 -10.90
C ILE A 38 -2.90 -3.19 -10.27
N LEU A 39 -2.55 -2.43 -9.23
CA LEU A 39 -3.53 -1.68 -8.42
C LEU A 39 -4.09 -0.43 -9.11
N SER A 40 -3.51 0.05 -10.20
CA SER A 40 -4.10 1.17 -10.95
C SER A 40 -5.20 0.71 -11.92
N GLY A 41 -5.30 -0.59 -12.21
CA GLY A 41 -6.20 -1.13 -13.24
C GLY A 41 -5.81 -0.75 -14.67
N SER A 42 -6.54 -1.30 -15.66
CA SER A 42 -6.21 -1.22 -17.09
C SER A 42 -6.26 0.19 -17.70
N ASN A 43 -6.93 1.15 -17.04
CA ASN A 43 -7.04 2.54 -17.48
C ASN A 43 -6.44 3.54 -16.46
N SER A 44 -5.69 3.04 -15.47
CA SER A 44 -5.16 3.87 -14.36
C SER A 44 -6.23 4.60 -13.54
N ASP A 45 -7.44 4.03 -13.44
CA ASP A 45 -8.57 4.62 -12.70
C ASP A 45 -9.29 3.60 -11.79
N LEU A 46 -8.56 2.58 -11.31
CA LEU A 46 -9.12 1.67 -10.31
C LEU A 46 -9.14 2.33 -8.93
N TRP A 47 -10.28 2.22 -8.24
CA TRP A 47 -10.51 2.71 -6.88
C TRP A 47 -10.93 1.57 -5.96
N PHE A 48 -10.30 1.50 -4.79
CA PHE A 48 -10.66 0.57 -3.73
C PHE A 48 -11.43 1.30 -2.63
N PRO A 49 -12.50 0.72 -2.08
CA PRO A 49 -13.22 1.33 -0.97
C PRO A 49 -12.34 1.36 0.29
N LEU A 50 -12.32 2.50 0.97
CA LEU A 50 -11.82 2.61 2.34
C LEU A 50 -13.01 2.47 3.30
N SER A 51 -12.97 1.45 4.15
CA SER A 51 -13.96 1.27 5.22
C SER A 51 -13.91 2.45 6.19
N ASN A 52 -15.07 2.86 6.70
CA ASN A 52 -15.16 3.89 7.74
C ASN A 52 -14.55 3.44 9.08
N GLU A 53 -14.36 2.13 9.26
CA GLU A 53 -13.74 1.53 10.45
C GLU A 53 -12.21 1.43 10.33
N ASP A 54 -11.67 1.57 9.11
CA ASP A 54 -10.23 1.47 8.87
C ASP A 54 -9.56 2.83 8.92
N SER A 55 -8.36 2.85 9.51
CA SER A 55 -7.43 3.94 9.25
C SER A 55 -6.92 3.86 7.80
N ILE A 56 -6.55 5.01 7.23
CA ILE A 56 -5.91 5.08 5.90
C ILE A 56 -4.73 4.10 5.82
N PHE A 57 -3.93 4.02 6.88
CA PHE A 57 -2.82 3.07 6.97
C PHE A 57 -3.26 1.61 6.79
N ARG A 58 -4.25 1.17 7.58
CA ARG A 58 -4.74 -0.22 7.53
C ARG A 58 -5.40 -0.55 6.20
N GLY A 59 -6.19 0.37 5.66
CA GLY A 59 -6.84 0.19 4.36
C GLY A 59 -5.83 0.00 3.24
N ILE A 60 -4.82 0.88 3.18
CA ILE A 60 -3.76 0.82 2.17
C ILE A 60 -2.92 -0.46 2.34
N GLU A 61 -2.48 -0.77 3.57
CA GLU A 61 -1.69 -1.97 3.83
C GLU A 61 -2.44 -3.24 3.43
N ARG A 62 -3.71 -3.36 3.82
CA ARG A 62 -4.55 -4.51 3.47
C ARG A 62 -4.62 -4.71 1.97
N ILE A 63 -4.91 -3.66 1.20
CA ILE A 63 -4.97 -3.76 -0.27
C ILE A 63 -3.62 -4.18 -0.85
N MET A 64 -2.52 -3.58 -0.40
CA MET A 64 -1.19 -3.88 -0.91
C MET A 64 -0.74 -5.30 -0.59
N VAL A 65 -1.02 -5.80 0.61
CA VAL A 65 -0.67 -7.15 1.04
C VAL A 65 -1.53 -8.19 0.33
N MET A 66 -2.85 -7.99 0.27
CA MET A 66 -3.77 -8.91 -0.42
C MET A 66 -3.46 -9.07 -1.90
N ASN A 67 -2.96 -8.01 -2.55
CA ASN A 67 -2.59 -8.04 -3.97
C ASN A 67 -1.10 -8.33 -4.19
N HIS A 68 -0.39 -8.79 -3.16
CA HIS A 68 1.02 -9.18 -3.23
C HIS A 68 1.97 -8.07 -3.71
N ILE A 69 1.63 -6.82 -3.46
CA ILE A 69 2.45 -5.65 -3.78
C ILE A 69 3.47 -5.39 -2.68
N ALA A 70 3.06 -5.59 -1.43
CA ALA A 70 3.87 -5.36 -0.24
C ALA A 70 3.80 -6.55 0.72
N GLN A 71 4.85 -6.72 1.51
CA GLN A 71 4.78 -7.52 2.73
C GLN A 71 4.08 -6.73 3.84
N ASN A 72 4.42 -5.46 3.96
CA ASN A 72 3.80 -4.53 4.90
C ASN A 72 4.06 -3.08 4.46
N VAL A 73 3.21 -2.18 4.92
CA VAL A 73 3.45 -0.73 4.87
C VAL A 73 4.25 -0.36 6.11
N THR A 74 5.11 0.65 5.98
CA THR A 74 6.01 1.07 7.06
C THR A 74 5.86 2.54 7.42
N SER A 75 5.40 3.36 6.48
CA SER A 75 5.02 4.74 6.77
C SER A 75 4.07 5.26 5.70
N ILE A 76 3.20 6.17 6.11
CA ILE A 76 2.36 6.96 5.22
C ILE A 76 2.53 8.41 5.62
N LYS A 77 2.77 9.27 4.63
CA LYS A 77 2.92 10.71 4.82
C LYS A 77 2.01 11.44 3.85
N GLU A 78 1.15 12.32 4.36
CA GLU A 78 0.40 13.26 3.50
C GLU A 78 1.41 14.19 2.82
N ILE A 79 1.34 14.27 1.50
CA ILE A 79 2.23 15.11 0.69
C ILE A 79 1.48 16.22 -0.04
N ARG A 80 0.15 16.09 -0.19
CA ARG A 80 -0.69 17.12 -0.79
C ARG A 80 -2.13 16.97 -0.33
N LYS A 81 -2.82 18.11 -0.21
CA LYS A 81 -4.27 18.18 -0.07
C LYS A 81 -4.85 18.93 -1.27
N ASN A 82 -5.75 18.28 -1.99
CA ASN A 82 -6.40 18.80 -3.19
C ASN A 82 -7.87 19.11 -2.85
N GLY A 83 -8.16 20.35 -2.49
CA GLY A 83 -9.51 20.75 -2.05
C GLY A 83 -9.84 20.22 -0.65
N LYS A 84 -11.13 19.94 -0.39
CA LYS A 84 -11.58 19.58 0.97
C LYS A 84 -11.35 18.11 1.31
N ASP A 85 -11.62 17.22 0.35
CA ASP A 85 -11.82 15.80 0.60
C ASP A 85 -10.94 14.89 -0.30
N SER A 86 -9.86 15.41 -0.88
CA SER A 86 -8.88 14.63 -1.65
C SER A 86 -7.46 14.90 -1.16
N PHE A 87 -6.72 13.82 -0.92
CA PHE A 87 -5.41 13.83 -0.27
C PHE A 87 -4.47 12.88 -1.00
N ASP A 88 -3.25 13.33 -1.26
CA ASP A 88 -2.19 12.50 -1.81
C ASP A 88 -1.23 12.10 -0.69
N TYR A 89 -0.91 10.82 -0.64
CA TYR A 89 -0.01 10.23 0.34
C TYR A 89 1.20 9.60 -0.34
N GLU A 90 2.39 9.81 0.22
CA GLU A 90 3.54 8.95 -0.05
C GLU A 90 3.50 7.76 0.92
N VAL A 91 3.40 6.56 0.36
CA VAL A 91 3.35 5.30 1.09
C VAL A 91 4.68 4.58 0.90
N ILE A 92 5.38 4.29 1.99
CA ILE A 92 6.62 3.52 1.99
C ILE A 92 6.33 2.12 2.50
N TYR A 93 6.78 1.11 1.76
CA TYR A 93 6.46 -0.29 2.02
C TYR A 93 7.66 -1.20 1.73
N ASN A 94 7.63 -2.38 2.34
CA ASN A 94 8.58 -3.44 2.07
C ASN A 94 8.00 -4.37 1.02
N ARG A 95 8.79 -4.74 0.02
CA ARG A 95 8.41 -5.73 -1.00
C ARG A 95 9.32 -6.94 -0.90
N GLU A 96 8.73 -8.13 -0.89
CA GLU A 96 9.49 -9.39 -0.97
C GLU A 96 10.20 -9.49 -2.32
N VAL A 97 11.44 -9.97 -2.29
CA VAL A 97 12.11 -10.48 -3.48
C VAL A 97 11.51 -11.85 -3.78
N ARG A 98 10.66 -11.93 -4.80
CA ARG A 98 10.25 -13.21 -5.38
C ARG A 98 11.41 -13.73 -6.23
N LYS A 99 11.97 -14.88 -5.84
CA LYS A 99 12.93 -15.64 -6.64
C LYS A 99 12.24 -16.24 -7.87
#